data_AF-A0A2V8QUE5-F1
#
_entry.id   AF-A0A2V8QUE5-F1
#
_cell.length_a   1.000
_cell.length_b   1.000
_cell.length_c   1.000
_cell.angle_alpha   90.00
_cell.angle_beta   90.00
_cell.angle_gamma   90.00
#
_symmetry.space_group_name_H-M   'P 1'
#
loop_
_entity.id
_entity.type
_entity.pdbx_description
1 polymer ?
#
loop_
_entity_poly.entity_id
_entity_poly.type
_entity_poly.pdbx_seq_one_letter_code
_entity_poly.pdbx_strand_id
1 'polypeptide(L)'
;MSSAMNWRPEGQPTSDGVSAVIHLQEASLDNRIETLREIASTLLEKLESLQSARPDRGEGGVKLCDEVQRFEIDLIRSALDRTGGNQVRAARLLGVKPTTLNAKLKRYKISFISREVKAEPLSCRTT
;
A
#
# COMPACT_ATOMS: atom_id res chain seq x y z
N MET A 1 9.73 -90.67 16.97
CA MET A 1 9.31 -89.86 15.82
C MET A 1 8.42 -88.75 16.33
N SER A 2 8.98 -87.57 16.62
CA SER A 2 8.21 -86.33 16.82
C SER A 2 9.07 -85.19 16.32
N SER A 3 8.82 -84.80 15.07
CA SER A 3 9.45 -83.67 14.39
C SER A 3 8.79 -82.40 14.91
N ALA A 4 9.53 -81.60 15.66
CA ALA A 4 9.11 -80.25 16.00
C ALA A 4 9.39 -79.35 14.78
N MET A 5 8.34 -78.95 14.08
CA MET A 5 8.37 -77.88 13.09
C MET A 5 8.89 -76.60 13.78
N ASN A 6 10.16 -76.30 13.57
CA ASN A 6 10.78 -75.06 14.00
C ASN A 6 10.39 -73.97 12.99
N TRP A 7 9.23 -73.33 13.21
CA TRP A 7 8.89 -72.08 12.52
C TRP A 7 9.75 -70.96 13.10
N ARG A 8 10.81 -70.57 12.38
CA ARG A 8 11.47 -69.27 12.56
C ARG A 8 10.73 -68.24 11.70
N PRO A 9 10.24 -67.13 12.26
CA PRO A 9 9.88 -65.99 11.43
C PRO A 9 11.19 -65.35 10.94
N GLU A 10 11.39 -65.31 9.64
CA GLU A 10 12.46 -64.51 9.03
C GLU A 10 12.26 -63.02 9.33
N GLY A 11 13.38 -62.33 9.54
CA GLY A 11 13.55 -60.93 9.20
C GLY A 11 12.95 -59.91 10.17
N GLN A 12 13.54 -59.74 11.35
CA GLN A 12 13.44 -58.44 12.04
C GLN A 12 14.16 -57.37 11.20
N PRO A 13 13.52 -56.22 10.92
CA PRO A 13 14.20 -55.11 10.26
C PRO A 13 15.34 -54.65 11.17
N THR A 14 16.57 -54.68 10.64
CA THR A 14 17.76 -54.18 11.31
C THR A 14 17.56 -52.70 11.67
N SER A 15 18.05 -52.29 12.85
CA SER A 15 17.88 -50.94 13.41
C SER A 15 18.34 -49.80 12.47
N ASP A 16 19.21 -50.12 11.51
CA ASP A 16 19.73 -49.17 10.53
C ASP A 16 18.66 -48.67 9.54
N GLY A 17 17.68 -49.50 9.17
CA GLY A 17 16.61 -49.11 8.24
C GLY A 17 15.57 -48.19 8.87
N VAL A 18 15.31 -48.36 10.17
CA VAL A 18 14.32 -47.56 10.92
C VAL A 18 14.83 -46.13 11.13
N SER A 19 16.14 -45.97 11.36
CA SER A 19 16.78 -44.66 11.54
C SER A 19 16.72 -43.80 10.27
N ALA A 20 16.91 -44.42 9.09
CA ALA A 20 16.82 -43.72 7.81
C ALA A 20 15.39 -43.24 7.48
N VAL A 21 14.37 -44.03 7.82
CA VAL A 21 12.96 -43.67 7.60
C VAL A 21 12.51 -42.53 8.53
N ILE A 22 12.95 -42.55 9.80
CA ILE A 22 12.67 -41.46 10.75
C ILE A 22 13.31 -40.16 10.27
N HIS A 23 14.57 -40.19 9.85
CA HIS A 23 15.27 -38.99 9.34
C HIS A 23 14.64 -38.39 8.09
N LEU A 24 14.09 -39.21 7.19
CA LEU A 24 13.36 -38.72 6.01
C LEU A 24 12.03 -38.06 6.39
N GLN A 25 11.34 -38.60 7.40
CA GLN A 25 10.09 -38.03 7.89
C GLN A 25 10.31 -36.71 8.64
N GLU A 26 11.42 -36.59 9.37
CA GLU A 26 11.84 -35.38 10.07
C GLU A 26 12.19 -34.27 9.06
N ALA A 27 12.97 -34.59 8.03
CA ALA A 27 13.26 -33.65 6.93
C ALA A 27 11.98 -33.20 6.19
N SER A 28 10.99 -34.09 6.04
CA SER A 28 9.69 -33.74 5.47
C SER A 28 8.90 -32.78 6.37
N LEU A 29 8.99 -32.91 7.69
CA LEU A 29 8.35 -31.98 8.63
C LEU A 29 9.03 -30.61 8.59
N ASP A 30 10.36 -30.57 8.54
CA ASP A 30 11.12 -29.33 8.42
C ASP A 30 10.75 -28.57 7.14
N ASN A 31 10.67 -29.26 6.01
CA ASN A 31 10.22 -28.67 4.75
C ASN A 31 8.79 -28.12 4.85
N ARG A 32 7.87 -28.84 5.49
CA ARG A 32 6.49 -28.37 5.69
C ARG A 32 6.44 -27.14 6.60
N ILE A 33 7.23 -27.12 7.67
CA ILE A 33 7.34 -25.95 8.55
C ILE A 33 7.88 -24.76 7.76
N GLU A 34 8.91 -24.96 6.94
CA GLU A 34 9.49 -23.89 6.14
C GLU A 34 8.48 -23.32 5.13
N THR A 35 7.76 -24.19 4.40
CA THR A 35 6.70 -23.73 3.48
C THR A 35 5.62 -22.93 4.20
N LEU A 36 5.23 -23.32 5.42
CA LEU A 36 4.25 -22.58 6.22
C LEU A 36 4.79 -21.21 6.65
N ARG A 37 6.08 -21.11 6.98
CA ARG A 37 6.72 -19.83 7.29
C ARG A 37 6.77 -18.92 6.08
N GLU A 38 7.16 -19.43 4.91
CA GLU A 38 7.18 -18.67 3.67
C GLU A 38 5.78 -18.13 3.32
N ILE A 39 4.75 -18.98 3.43
CA ILE A 39 3.35 -18.57 3.21
C ILE A 39 2.94 -17.50 4.22
N ALA A 40 3.23 -17.69 5.50
CA ALA A 40 2.89 -16.72 6.54
C ALA A 40 3.56 -15.35 6.28
N SER A 41 4.85 -15.33 5.94
CA SER A 41 5.56 -14.09 5.57
C SER A 41 4.94 -13.42 4.34
N THR A 42 4.65 -14.19 3.29
CA THR A 42 4.02 -13.67 2.06
C THR A 42 2.64 -13.06 2.34
N LEU A 43 1.84 -13.71 3.20
CA LEU A 43 0.53 -13.19 3.59
C LEU A 43 0.65 -11.90 4.40
N LEU A 44 1.61 -11.81 5.32
CA LEU A 44 1.86 -10.61 6.11
C LEU A 44 2.24 -9.42 5.23
N GLU A 45 3.18 -9.61 4.29
CA GLU A 45 3.55 -8.58 3.31
C GLU A 45 2.34 -8.12 2.48
N LYS A 46 1.51 -9.08 2.05
CA LYS A 46 0.30 -8.76 1.28
C LYS A 46 -0.70 -7.95 2.10
N LEU A 47 -0.91 -8.30 3.37
CA LEU A 47 -1.81 -7.58 4.27
C LEU A 47 -1.32 -6.15 4.53
N GLU A 48 -0.02 -5.96 4.74
CA GLU A 48 0.57 -4.63 4.93
C GLU A 48 0.35 -3.76 3.68
N SER A 49 0.55 -4.32 2.48
CA SER A 49 0.27 -3.61 1.23
C SER A 49 -1.20 -3.17 1.09
N LEU A 50 -2.13 -4.02 1.53
CA LEU A 50 -3.56 -3.72 1.53
C LEU A 50 -3.94 -2.69 2.59
N GLN A 51 -3.26 -2.71 3.74
CA GLN A 51 -3.47 -1.72 4.80
C GLN A 51 -2.96 -0.34 4.38
N SER A 52 -1.80 -0.23 3.73
CA SER A 52 -1.29 1.04 3.20
C SER A 52 -2.16 1.61 2.08
N ALA A 53 -2.85 0.75 1.31
CA ALA A 53 -3.81 1.18 0.29
C ALA A 53 -5.16 1.62 0.87
N ARG A 54 -5.42 1.35 2.15
CA ARG A 54 -6.66 1.77 2.81
C ARG A 54 -6.51 3.23 3.26
N PRO A 55 -7.37 4.16 2.79
CA PRO A 55 -7.41 5.48 3.40
C PRO A 55 -7.76 5.29 4.88
N ASP A 56 -6.90 5.81 5.75
CA ASP A 56 -6.96 5.83 7.21
C ASP A 56 -8.40 5.75 7.74
N ARG A 57 -8.87 4.52 8.00
CA ARG A 57 -10.06 4.28 8.80
C ARG A 57 -9.58 4.12 10.22
N GLY A 58 -9.09 5.22 10.80
CA GLY A 58 -8.92 5.30 12.24
C GLY A 58 -10.21 4.84 12.90
N GLU A 59 -10.09 4.07 13.97
CA GLU A 59 -11.21 3.40 14.64
C GLU A 59 -12.26 4.36 15.24
N GLY A 60 -12.11 5.67 15.05
CA GLY A 60 -13.15 6.68 15.25
C GLY A 60 -13.74 7.10 13.90
N GLY A 61 -15.06 6.99 13.75
CA GLY A 61 -15.77 7.25 12.49
C GLY A 61 -15.35 8.52 11.74
N VAL A 62 -15.49 8.48 10.41
CA VAL A 62 -15.13 9.59 9.51
C VAL A 62 -15.93 10.84 9.87
N LYS A 63 -15.26 11.92 10.24
CA LYS A 63 -15.89 13.22 10.45
C LYS A 63 -16.04 13.92 9.10
N LEU A 64 -17.28 14.27 8.74
CA LEU A 64 -17.59 14.98 7.49
C LEU A 64 -16.72 16.24 7.30
N CYS A 65 -16.49 17.01 8.37
CA CYS A 65 -15.68 18.23 8.31
C CYS A 65 -14.26 17.97 7.84
N ASP A 66 -13.64 16.88 8.30
CA ASP A 66 -12.25 16.55 7.97
C ASP A 66 -12.16 16.07 6.52
N GLU A 67 -13.13 15.29 6.06
CA GLU A 67 -13.18 14.79 4.68
C GLU A 67 -13.47 15.90 3.68
N VAL A 68 -14.41 16.79 4.00
CA VAL A 68 -14.67 18.00 3.20
C VAL A 68 -13.42 18.87 3.15
N GLN A 69 -12.69 19.02 4.26
CA GLN A 69 -11.44 19.78 4.26
C GLN A 69 -10.38 19.14 3.35
N ARG A 70 -10.20 17.82 3.39
CA ARG A 70 -9.27 17.12 2.47
C ARG A 70 -9.65 17.34 1.01
N PHE A 71 -10.92 17.12 0.68
CA PHE A 71 -11.46 17.35 -0.66
C PHE A 71 -11.23 18.79 -1.13
N GLU A 72 -11.50 19.78 -0.28
CA GLU A 72 -11.27 21.18 -0.62
C GLU A 72 -9.80 21.51 -0.86
N ILE A 73 -8.89 20.95 -0.06
CA ILE A 73 -7.43 21.15 -0.22
C ILE A 73 -6.98 20.64 -1.58
N ASP A 74 -7.39 19.43 -1.96
CA ASP A 74 -6.99 18.81 -3.23
C ASP A 74 -7.59 19.56 -4.43
N LEU A 75 -8.84 20.00 -4.30
CA LEU A 75 -9.49 20.81 -5.32
C LEU A 75 -8.79 22.16 -5.53
N ILE A 76 -8.38 22.81 -4.43
CA ILE A 76 -7.63 24.07 -4.48
C ILE A 76 -6.25 23.87 -5.12
N ARG A 77 -5.52 22.82 -4.75
CA ARG A 77 -4.21 22.49 -5.34
C ARG A 77 -4.32 22.25 -6.83
N SER A 78 -5.29 21.45 -7.27
CA SER A 78 -5.54 21.18 -8.68
C SER A 78 -5.84 22.47 -9.46
N ALA A 79 -6.63 23.38 -8.90
CA ALA A 79 -6.92 24.66 -9.55
C ALA A 79 -5.70 25.59 -9.63
N LEU A 80 -4.84 25.60 -8.62
CA LEU A 80 -3.58 26.34 -8.65
C LEU A 80 -2.62 25.76 -9.69
N ASP A 81 -2.49 24.44 -9.77
CA ASP A 81 -1.62 23.78 -10.75
C ASP A 81 -2.07 24.08 -12.19
N ARG A 82 -3.38 23.94 -12.46
CA ARG A 82 -3.97 24.25 -13.77
C ARG A 82 -3.83 25.72 -14.18
N THR A 83 -3.59 26.61 -13.24
CA THR A 83 -3.45 28.06 -13.49
C THR A 83 -2.02 28.56 -13.30
N GLY A 84 -1.05 27.66 -13.11
CA GLY A 84 0.35 28.02 -12.92
C GLY A 84 0.62 28.80 -11.63
N GLY A 85 -0.21 28.62 -10.60
CA GLY A 85 -0.16 29.35 -9.34
C GLY A 85 -0.84 30.72 -9.37
N ASN A 86 -1.56 31.08 -10.43
CA ASN A 86 -2.32 32.33 -10.46
C ASN A 86 -3.62 32.20 -9.63
N GLN A 87 -3.56 32.69 -8.40
CA GLN A 87 -4.67 32.60 -7.44
C GLN A 87 -5.98 33.23 -7.95
N VAL A 88 -5.92 34.34 -8.69
CA VAL A 88 -7.14 34.99 -9.22
C VAL A 88 -7.79 34.10 -10.27
N ARG A 89 -7.00 33.50 -11.16
CA ARG A 89 -7.49 32.53 -12.15
C ARG A 89 -7.98 31.25 -11.49
N ALA A 90 -7.29 30.75 -10.47
CA ALA A 90 -7.72 29.58 -9.71
C ALA A 90 -9.06 29.82 -9.00
N ALA A 91 -9.24 30.98 -8.37
CA ALA A 91 -10.50 31.35 -7.73
C ALA A 91 -11.65 31.42 -8.75
N ARG A 92 -11.39 32.00 -9.94
CA ARG A 92 -12.36 32.05 -11.04
C ARG A 92 -12.71 30.65 -11.54
N LEU A 93 -11.73 29.76 -11.67
CA LEU A 93 -11.93 28.37 -12.07
C LEU A 93 -12.77 27.58 -11.06
N LEU A 94 -12.59 27.87 -9.77
CA LEU A 94 -13.37 27.28 -8.67
C LEU A 94 -14.74 27.95 -8.45
N GLY A 95 -15.06 29.03 -9.16
CA GLY A 95 -16.31 29.76 -8.99
C GLY A 95 -16.43 30.53 -7.67
N VAL A 96 -15.31 30.89 -7.03
CA VAL A 96 -15.28 31.61 -5.76
C VAL A 96 -14.58 32.97 -5.88
N LYS A 97 -14.81 33.87 -4.91
CA LYS A 97 -14.08 35.14 -4.85
C LYS A 97 -12.60 34.88 -4.54
N PRO A 98 -11.65 35.67 -5.11
CA PRO A 98 -10.23 35.55 -4.76
C PRO A 98 -9.95 35.70 -3.26
N THR A 99 -10.72 36.54 -2.56
CA THR A 99 -10.63 36.72 -1.10
C THR A 99 -11.02 35.45 -0.33
N THR A 100 -12.04 34.73 -0.80
CA THR A 100 -12.47 33.44 -0.23
C THR A 100 -11.38 32.38 -0.43
N LEU A 101 -10.82 32.28 -1.64
CA LEU A 101 -9.70 31.36 -1.90
C LEU A 101 -8.50 31.72 -1.02
N ASN A 102 -8.16 33.01 -0.88
CA ASN A 102 -7.07 33.47 -0.02
C ASN A 102 -7.26 33.05 1.45
N ALA A 103 -8.48 33.21 1.98
CA ALA A 103 -8.79 32.77 3.33
C ALA A 103 -8.62 31.24 3.49
N LYS A 104 -9.07 30.45 2.51
CA LYS A 104 -8.89 28.98 2.52
C LYS A 104 -7.42 28.58 2.43
N LEU A 105 -6.60 29.21 1.58
CA LEU A 105 -5.16 28.94 1.48
C LEU A 105 -4.44 29.18 2.81
N LYS A 106 -4.77 30.29 3.50
CA LYS A 106 -4.22 30.58 4.84
C LYS A 106 -4.68 29.58 5.87
N ARG A 107 -5.98 29.26 5.90
CA ARG A 107 -6.56 28.29 6.85
C ARG A 107 -5.93 26.90 6.71
N TYR A 108 -5.72 26.46 5.46
CA TYR A 108 -5.17 25.14 5.16
C TYR A 108 -3.65 25.12 5.02
N LYS A 109 -2.98 26.27 5.20
CA LYS A 109 -1.53 26.42 5.08
C LYS A 109 -0.98 25.87 3.75
N ILE A 110 -1.70 26.09 2.65
CA ILE A 110 -1.30 25.65 1.32
C ILE A 110 -0.28 26.66 0.76
N SER A 111 0.95 26.20 0.52
CA SER A 111 1.97 26.96 -0.18
C SER A 111 1.82 26.80 -1.70
N PHE A 112 2.06 27.87 -2.46
CA PHE A 112 2.05 27.85 -3.91
C PHE A 112 3.06 28.86 -4.46
N ILE A 113 3.64 28.56 -5.63
CA ILE A 113 4.57 29.45 -6.34
C ILE A 113 3.80 30.11 -7.47
N SER A 114 3.65 31.43 -7.42
CA SER A 114 3.12 32.21 -8.54
C SER A 114 4.15 32.24 -9.66
N ARG A 115 3.96 31.44 -10.72
CA ARG A 115 4.74 31.60 -11.95
C ARG A 115 4.10 32.72 -12.75
N GLU A 116 4.60 33.94 -12.57
CA GLU A 116 4.26 35.06 -13.45
C GLU A 116 4.78 34.78 -14.85
N VAL A 117 3.89 34.41 -15.76
CA VAL A 117 4.18 34.46 -17.19
C VAL A 117 4.07 35.93 -17.58
N LYS A 118 5.21 36.63 -17.71
CA LYS A 118 5.27 37.93 -18.38
C LYS A 118 4.69 37.74 -19.77
N ALA A 119 3.50 38.29 -20.01
CA ALA A 119 3.00 38.44 -21.37
C ALA A 119 3.94 39.41 -22.08
N GLU A 120 4.79 38.91 -22.96
CA GLU A 120 5.47 39.78 -23.93
C GLU A 120 4.39 40.48 -24.76
N PRO A 121 4.42 41.82 -24.87
CA PRO A 121 3.47 42.51 -25.71
C PRO A 121 3.76 42.14 -27.16
N LEU A 122 2.78 41.50 -27.81
CA LEU A 122 2.77 41.32 -29.25
C LEU A 122 2.90 42.71 -29.88
N SER A 123 4.09 43.00 -30.42
CA SER A 123 4.35 44.17 -31.22
C SER A 123 3.45 44.10 -32.46
N CYS A 124 2.34 44.85 -32.42
CA CYS A 124 1.56 45.16 -33.61
C CYS A 124 2.48 45.95 -34.56
N ARG A 125 3.04 45.25 -35.54
CA ARG A 125 3.70 45.85 -36.70
C ARG A 125 2.60 46.43 -37.59
N THR A 126 2.41 47.74 -37.51
CA THR A 126 1.59 48.50 -38.47
C THR A 126 2.46 48.76 -39.70
N THR A 127 2.04 48.22 -40.86
CA THR A 127 2.42 48.69 -42.20
C THR A 127 1.46 49.77 -42.66
#